data_AF-A0A2S0M0I7-F1
#
_entry.id   AF-A0A2S0M0I7-F1
#
_cell.length_a   1.000
_cell.length_b   1.000
_cell.length_c   1.000
_cell.angle_alpha   90.00
_cell.angle_beta   90.00
_cell.angle_gamma   90.00
#
_symmetry.space_group_name_H-M   'P 1'
#
loop_
_entity.id
_entity.type
_entity.pdbx_description
1 polymer ?
#
loop_
_entity_poly.entity_id
_entity_poly.type
_entity_poly.pdbx_seq_one_letter_code
_entity_poly.pdbx_strand_id
1 'polypeptide(L)' 'MIRIKIAATITTDEPADVFALHADVAAAAEDAIMFTVADTQVIVDVAGPDLPAVLAVLSPTGALGQIAVSAAEQPAQPAA' A
#
# COMPACT_ATOMS: atom_id res chain seq x y z
N MET A 1 -0.05 -4.99 -16.93
CA MET A 1 0.64 -4.09 -15.97
C MET A 1 0.82 -4.87 -14.68
N ILE A 2 2.01 -4.87 -14.07
CA ILE A 2 2.23 -5.57 -12.80
C ILE A 2 1.62 -4.71 -11.69
N ARG A 3 0.73 -5.31 -10.88
CA ARG A 3 0.23 -4.71 -9.65
C ARG A 3 0.99 -5.30 -8.48
N ILE A 4 1.32 -4.45 -7.52
CA ILE A 4 2.08 -4.86 -6.35
C ILE A 4 1.22 -4.58 -5.13
N LYS A 5 0.95 -5.65 -4.40
CA LYS A 5 0.21 -5.63 -3.16
C LYS A 5 1.19 -5.56 -2.00
N ILE A 6 1.09 -4.50 -1.23
CA ILE A 6 1.87 -4.24 -0.04
C ILE A 6 0.93 -4.47 1.14
N ALA A 7 1.34 -5.30 2.08
CA ALA A 7 0.57 -5.58 3.29
C ALA A 7 1.45 -5.28 4.50
N ALA A 8 1.07 -4.32 5.33
CA ALA A 8 1.82 -3.89 6.49
C ALA A 8 1.00 -4.09 7.77
N THR A 9 1.56 -4.75 8.77
CA THR A 9 0.90 -4.92 10.07
C THR A 9 0.88 -3.58 10.80
N ILE A 10 -0.28 -3.17 11.30
CA ILE A 10 -0.43 -1.99 12.12
C ILE A 10 0.10 -2.31 13.52
N THR A 11 1.06 -1.52 14.00
CA THR A 11 1.67 -1.69 15.32
C THR A 11 1.29 -0.58 16.29
N THR A 12 0.63 0.47 15.79
CA THR A 12 0.08 1.55 16.62
C THR A 12 -1.34 1.22 17.08
N ASP A 13 -1.72 1.73 18.25
CA ASP A 13 -3.12 1.76 18.72
C ASP A 13 -3.86 3.01 18.20
N GLU A 14 -3.16 3.90 17.48
CA GLU A 14 -3.68 5.14 16.92
C GLU A 14 -4.00 4.99 15.43
N PRO A 15 -5.24 4.64 15.04
CA PRO A 15 -5.60 4.47 13.63
C PRO A 15 -5.49 5.76 12.82
N ALA A 16 -5.51 6.93 13.46
CA ALA A 16 -5.37 8.22 12.80
C ALA A 16 -4.03 8.36 12.05
N ASP A 17 -2.92 7.86 12.63
CA ASP A 17 -1.61 7.85 11.96
C ASP A 17 -1.62 6.98 10.70
N VAL A 18 -2.33 5.86 10.76
CA VAL A 18 -2.46 4.93 9.64
C VAL A 18 -3.28 5.55 8.50
N PHE A 19 -4.37 6.26 8.84
CA PHE A 19 -5.16 6.97 7.83
C PHE A 19 -4.44 8.16 7.23
N ALA A 20 -3.54 8.82 7.97
CA ALA A 20 -2.72 9.91 7.43
C ALA A 20 -1.82 9.42 6.28
N LEU A 21 -1.28 8.19 6.38
CA LEU A 21 -0.47 7.58 5.32
C LEU A 21 -1.20 7.44 3.99
N HIS A 22 -2.53 7.39 3.99
CA HIS A 22 -3.28 7.31 2.74
C HIS A 22 -2.97 8.50 1.83
N ALA A 23 -2.85 9.71 2.40
CA ALA A 23 -2.55 10.92 1.63
C ALA A 23 -1.11 10.91 1.09
N ASP A 24 -0.14 10.50 1.91
CA ASP A 24 1.25 10.40 1.49
C ASP A 24 1.46 9.32 0.42
N VAL A 25 0.80 8.16 0.58
CA VAL A 25 0.81 7.09 -0.42
C VAL A 25 0.13 7.54 -1.71
N ALA A 26 -0.99 8.27 -1.62
CA ALA A 26 -1.68 8.85 -2.78
C ALA A 26 -0.84 9.90 -3.51
N ALA A 27 0.02 10.63 -2.80
CA ALA A 27 0.95 11.57 -3.42
C ALA A 27 2.17 10.88 -4.04
N ALA A 28 2.56 9.71 -3.53
CA ALA A 28 3.73 8.97 -3.98
C ALA A 28 3.48 8.10 -5.22
N ALA A 29 2.25 7.67 -5.47
CA ALA A 29 1.89 6.85 -6.62
C ALA A 29 1.07 7.66 -7.64
N GLU A 30 1.49 7.62 -8.91
CA GLU A 30 0.83 8.38 -9.98
C GLU A 30 -0.42 7.67 -10.55
N ASP A 31 -0.50 6.34 -10.42
CA ASP A 31 -1.63 5.51 -10.89
C ASP A 31 -2.63 5.18 -9.78
N ALA A 32 -3.76 4.57 -10.13
CA ALA A 32 -4.82 4.21 -9.20
C ALA A 32 -4.34 3.29 -8.07
N ILE A 33 -4.34 3.82 -6.85
CA ILE A 33 -4.00 3.11 -5.62
C ILE A 33 -5.26 2.62 -4.95
N MET A 34 -5.27 1.37 -4.50
CA MET A 34 -6.27 0.89 -3.55
C MET A 34 -5.64 0.80 -2.16
N PHE A 35 -6.00 1.71 -1.27
CA PHE A 35 -5.57 1.69 0.12
C PHE A 35 -6.71 1.17 1.00
N THR A 36 -6.48 0.06 1.67
CA THR A 36 -7.45 -0.61 2.54
C THR A 36 -6.84 -0.76 3.93
N VAL A 37 -7.58 -0.33 4.95
CA VAL A 37 -7.23 -0.57 6.36
C VAL A 37 -8.19 -1.62 6.88
N ALA A 38 -7.67 -2.76 7.34
CA ALA A 38 -8.43 -3.87 7.88
C ALA A 38 -7.88 -4.19 9.28
N ASP A 39 -8.62 -3.83 10.34
CA ASP A 39 -8.30 -4.01 11.77
C ASP A 39 -6.82 -3.81 12.14
N THR A 40 -5.97 -4.81 11.93
CA THR A 40 -4.54 -4.83 12.29
C THR A 40 -3.60 -4.78 11.08
N GLN A 41 -4.11 -4.49 9.89
CA GLN A 41 -3.33 -4.53 8.65
C GLN A 41 -3.72 -3.41 7.69
N VAL A 42 -2.73 -2.80 7.07
CA VAL A 42 -2.88 -1.94 5.89
C VAL A 42 -2.54 -2.76 4.66
N ILE A 43 -3.37 -2.63 3.64
CA ILE A 43 -3.16 -3.23 2.33
C ILE A 43 -3.17 -2.10 1.31
N VAL A 44 -2.09 -2.00 0.54
CA VAL A 44 -1.94 -1.04 -0.54
C VAL A 44 -1.72 -1.78 -1.84
N ASP A 45 -2.55 -1.52 -2.84
CA ASP A 45 -2.33 -1.96 -4.21
C ASP A 45 -1.80 -0.80 -5.04
N VAL A 46 -0.59 -0.94 -5.57
CA VAL A 46 0.07 0.08 -6.39
C VAL A 46 0.58 -0.50 -7.69
N ALA A 47 0.77 0.34 -8.71
CA ALA A 47 1.41 -0.11 -9.91
C ALA A 47 2.91 -0.36 -9.66
N GLY A 48 3.47 -1.34 -10.38
CA GLY A 48 4.89 -1.71 -10.29
C GLY A 48 5.90 -0.55 -10.28
N PRO A 49 5.80 0.46 -11.17
CA PRO A 49 6.73 1.59 -11.16
C PRO A 49 6.65 2.48 -9.92
N ASP A 50 5.48 2.55 -9.25
CA ASP A 50 5.27 3.41 -8.08
C ASP A 50 5.70 2.75 -6.76
N LEU A 51 5.97 1.44 -6.76
CA LEU A 51 6.40 0.68 -5.58
C LEU A 51 7.53 1.36 -4.78
N PRO A 52 8.66 1.78 -5.37
CA PRO A 52 9.75 2.39 -4.61
C PRO A 52 9.33 3.69 -3.91
N ALA A 53 8.48 4.50 -4.52
CA ALA A 53 7.99 5.74 -3.92
C ALA A 53 7.05 5.43 -2.73
N VAL A 54 6.15 4.46 -2.90
CA VAL A 54 5.20 4.04 -1.86
C VAL A 54 5.91 3.37 -0.69
N LEU A 55 6.91 2.53 -0.94
CA LEU A 55 7.74 1.94 0.12
C LEU A 55 8.54 3.00 0.88
N ALA A 56 9.02 4.05 0.22
CA ALA A 56 9.71 5.15 0.88
C ALA A 56 8.81 5.91 1.87
N VAL A 57 7.50 5.96 1.61
CA VAL A 57 6.49 6.52 2.53
C VAL A 57 6.20 5.57 3.69
N LEU A 58 5.99 4.27 3.40
CA LEU A 58 5.56 3.29 4.40
C LEU A 58 6.70 2.82 5.33
N SER A 59 7.93 2.74 4.85
CA SER A 59 9.08 2.20 5.62
C SER A 59 9.49 3.04 6.84
N PRO A 60 9.53 4.39 6.80
CA PRO A 60 9.89 5.20 7.97
C PRO A 60 8.75 5.31 9.00
N THR A 61 7.55 4.83 8.68
CA THR A 61 6.40 5.00 9.56
C THR A 61 6.46 4.04 10.75
N GLY A 62 6.66 4.59 11.95
CA GLY A 62 6.62 3.82 13.20
C GLY A 62 5.25 3.21 13.54
N ALA A 63 4.19 3.59 12.83
CA ALA A 63 2.85 3.01 12.96
C ALA A 63 2.72 1.64 12.26
N LEU A 64 3.68 1.28 11.41
CA LEU A 64 3.70 0.02 10.66
C LEU A 64 4.85 -0.87 11.14
N GLY A 65 4.55 -2.16 11.31
CA GLY A 65 5.50 -3.20 11.66
C GLY A 65 6.04 -3.91 10.41
N GLN A 66 5.85 -5.22 10.37
CA GLN A 66 6.32 -6.04 9.25
C GLN A 66 5.59 -5.67 7.96
N ILE A 67 6.37 -5.32 6.93
CA ILE A 67 5.87 -5.04 5.58
C ILE A 67 6.12 -6.29 4.70
N ALA A 68 5.06 -6.85 4.16
CA ALA A 68 5.07 -7.92 3.17
C ALA A 68 4.74 -7.34 1.79
N VAL A 69 5.56 -7.65 0.79
CA VAL A 69 5.36 -7.19 -0.59
C VAL A 69 5.12 -8.41 -1.47
N SER A 70 4.03 -8.40 -2.23
CA SER A 70 3.65 -9.47 -3.15
C SER A 70 3.32 -8.87 -4.51
N ALA A 71 4.07 -9.25 -5.53
CA ALA A 71 3.72 -8.91 -6.91
C ALA A 71 2.65 -9.89 -7.40
N ALA A 72 1.54 -9.37 -7.89
CA ALA A 72 0.55 -10.13 -8.62
C ALA A 72 0.54 -9.63 -10.06
N GLU A 73 0.79 -10.52 -11.03
CA GLU A 73 0.38 -10.23 -12.39
C GLU A 73 -1.14 -10.14 -12.37
N GLN A 74 -1.69 -8.92 -12.45
CA GLN A 74 -3.12 -8.75 -12.60
C GLN A 74 -3.48 -9.41 -13.94
N PRO A 75 -4.27 -10.51 -13.95
CA PRO A 75 -4.70 -11.07 -15.22
C PRO A 75 -5.40 -9.95 -15.97
N ALA A 76 -5.04 -9.76 -17.25
CA ALA A 76 -5.78 -8.86 -18.11
C ALA A 76 -7.25 -9.29 -18.02
N GLN A 77 -8.07 -8.48 -17.35
CA GLN A 77 -9.47 -8.78 -17.18
C GLN A 77 -10.03 -9.03 -18.59
N PRO A 78 -10.56 -10.23 -18.90
CA PRO A 78 -11.11 -10.47 -20.21
C PRO A 78 -12.19 -9.42 -20.42
N ALA A 79 -12.02 -8.59 -21.44
CA ALA A 79 -13.06 -7.66 -21.87
C ALA A 79 -14.30 -8.52 -22.16
N ALA A 80 -15.38 -8.29 -21.40
CA ALA A 80 -16.67 -8.93 -21.61
C ALA A 80 -17.34 -8.39 -22.89
#